data_AF-A0A7Y3EKY2-F1
#
_entry.id   AF-A0A7Y3EKY2-F1
#
_cell.length_a   1.000
_cell.length_b   1.000
_cell.length_c   1.000
_cell.angle_alpha   90.00
_cell.angle_beta   90.00
_cell.angle_gamma   90.00
#
_symmetry.space_group_name_H-M   'P 1'
#
loop_
_entity.id
_entity.type
_entity.pdbx_description
1 polymer ?
#
loop_
_entity_poly.entity_id
_entity_poly.type
_entity_poly.pdbx_seq_one_letter_code
_entity_poly.pdbx_strand_id
1 'polypeptide(L)'
;MTRRKFLGWMGAAIGATTITNQKTFAATNKQFEGHPGSGGVLHDITRCIGCRKCEEACNKVNQLPAPEKPFDDLTLLDGVRRTDEKTYTVANRFSNGSDTSPVYVKKQCNHCLEPACASACFVKAFQKTKTGAVIYNASLCVGCRYCMIACPFNIPAYEYDNAFSPRVMKCT
;
A
#
# COMPACT_ATOMS: atom_id res chain seq x y z
N MET A 1 42.06 3.23 41.04
CA MET A 1 40.64 3.28 41.46
C MET A 1 40.07 1.86 41.48
N THR A 2 39.31 1.46 42.50
CA THR A 2 38.70 0.12 42.56
C THR A 2 37.33 0.10 41.88
N ARG A 3 36.94 -1.01 41.22
CA ARG A 3 35.64 -1.17 40.52
C ARG A 3 34.44 -0.75 41.38
N ARG A 4 34.47 -0.99 42.68
CA ARG A 4 33.41 -0.58 43.62
C ARG A 4 33.29 0.93 43.78
N LYS A 5 34.42 1.66 43.80
CA LYS A 5 34.41 3.13 43.86
C LYS A 5 33.93 3.76 42.55
N PHE A 6 34.31 3.15 41.41
CA PHE A 6 33.86 3.60 40.09
C PHE A 6 32.34 3.43 39.90
N LEU A 7 31.80 2.27 40.26
CA LEU A 7 30.35 2.02 40.19
C LEU A 7 29.56 2.87 41.17
N GLY A 8 30.09 3.12 42.37
CA GLY A 8 29.48 4.03 43.35
C GLY A 8 29.41 5.48 42.83
N TRP A 9 30.45 5.95 42.16
CA TRP A 9 30.48 7.29 41.55
C TRP A 9 29.52 7.41 40.36
N MET A 10 29.43 6.40 39.50
CA MET A 10 28.46 6.39 38.40
C MET A 10 27.01 6.40 38.90
N GLY A 11 26.70 5.64 39.96
CA GLY A 11 25.35 5.63 40.55
C GLY A 11 24.95 6.98 41.14
N ALA A 12 25.87 7.68 41.80
CA ALA A 12 25.64 9.01 42.36
C ALA A 12 25.44 10.09 41.27
N ALA A 13 26.17 10.00 40.15
CA ALA A 13 26.01 10.92 39.03
C ALA A 13 24.65 10.78 38.33
N ILE A 14 24.12 9.55 38.21
CA ILE A 14 22.81 9.29 37.62
C ILE A 14 21.68 9.82 38.51
N GLY A 15 21.78 9.62 39.84
CA GLY A 15 20.78 10.10 40.81
C GLY A 15 20.65 11.63 40.91
N ALA A 16 21.72 12.38 40.60
CA ALA A 16 21.69 13.84 40.60
C ALA A 16 21.04 14.45 39.33
N THR A 17 20.99 13.71 38.22
CA THR A 17 20.43 14.22 36.94
C THR A 17 18.93 14.01 36.79
N THR A 18 18.29 13.20 37.65
CA THR A 18 16.86 12.86 37.54
C THR A 18 15.90 13.86 38.19
N ILE A 19 16.38 14.99 38.73
CA ILE A 19 15.54 16.02 39.38
C ILE A 19 15.09 17.12 38.38
N THR A 20 15.45 17.01 37.10
CA THR A 20 14.84 17.89 36.11
C THR A 20 13.44 17.37 35.77
N ASN A 21 12.44 18.19 36.09
CA ASN A 21 11.02 18.02 35.77
C ASN A 21 10.81 18.17 34.25
N GLN A 22 11.58 17.42 33.46
CA GLN A 22 11.39 17.32 32.03
C GLN A 22 10.08 16.58 31.83
N LYS A 23 9.06 17.31 31.38
CA LYS A 23 7.84 16.71 30.85
C LYS A 23 8.27 15.64 29.87
N THR A 24 8.12 14.38 30.28
CA THR A 24 8.19 13.24 29.39
C THR A 24 7.03 13.45 28.42
N PHE A 25 7.31 14.09 27.28
CA PHE A 25 6.40 13.99 26.16
C PHE A 25 6.38 12.50 25.85
N ALA A 26 5.31 11.82 26.25
CA ALA A 26 5.01 10.52 25.72
C ALA A 26 5.20 10.64 24.21
N ALA A 27 6.06 9.80 23.63
CA ALA A 27 6.18 9.68 22.20
C ALA A 27 4.86 9.09 21.68
N THR A 28 3.82 9.91 21.65
CA THR A 28 2.57 9.55 21.01
C THR A 28 2.88 9.54 19.51
N ASN A 29 2.41 8.51 18.81
CA ASN A 29 2.46 8.54 17.36
C ASN A 29 1.66 9.77 16.94
N LYS A 30 2.32 10.78 16.34
CA LYS A 30 1.62 11.92 15.74
C LYS A 30 0.70 11.34 14.68
N GLN A 31 -0.60 11.43 14.90
CA GLN A 31 -1.58 10.95 13.94
C GLN A 31 -1.61 11.91 12.75
N PHE A 32 -1.31 11.38 11.56
CA PHE A 32 -1.37 12.16 10.33
C PHE A 32 -2.82 12.23 9.84
N GLU A 33 -3.43 13.42 9.91
CA GLU A 33 -4.83 13.63 9.49
C GLU A 33 -5.01 13.73 7.98
N GLY A 34 -3.92 13.73 7.20
CA GLY A 34 -3.94 13.89 5.76
C GLY A 34 -3.55 15.28 5.29
N HIS A 35 -3.66 15.46 3.97
CA HIS A 35 -3.42 16.75 3.34
C HIS A 35 -4.77 17.43 3.06
N PRO A 36 -4.94 18.72 3.41
CA PRO A 36 -6.14 19.45 3.08
C PRO A 36 -6.46 19.38 1.58
N GLY A 37 -7.69 19.06 1.23
CA GLY A 37 -8.13 18.93 -0.16
C GLY A 37 -7.62 17.69 -0.90
N SER A 38 -7.10 16.67 -0.19
CA SER A 38 -6.74 15.39 -0.83
C SER A 38 -7.96 14.71 -1.43
N GLY A 39 -7.82 14.19 -2.65
CA GLY A 39 -8.87 13.44 -3.33
C GLY A 39 -8.98 11.99 -2.82
N GLY A 40 -10.15 11.41 -3.06
CA GLY A 40 -10.45 10.00 -2.80
C GLY A 40 -11.26 9.40 -3.94
N VAL A 41 -11.24 8.08 -4.05
CA VAL A 41 -12.04 7.34 -5.03
C VAL A 41 -13.03 6.47 -4.27
N LEU A 42 -14.33 6.74 -4.46
CA LEU A 42 -15.40 5.91 -3.95
C LEU A 42 -15.81 4.89 -5.02
N HIS A 43 -15.75 3.60 -4.68
CA HIS A 43 -16.34 2.54 -5.48
C HIS A 43 -17.64 2.08 -4.81
N ASP A 44 -18.77 2.54 -5.32
CA ASP A 44 -20.08 2.16 -4.81
C ASP A 44 -20.47 0.75 -5.29
N ILE A 45 -20.29 -0.23 -4.41
CA ILE A 45 -20.58 -1.64 -4.67
C ILE A 45 -22.08 -1.92 -4.83
N THR A 46 -22.97 -1.02 -4.37
CA THR A 46 -24.42 -1.19 -4.50
C THR A 46 -24.90 -0.94 -5.93
N ARG A 47 -24.10 -0.23 -6.73
CA ARG A 47 -24.37 0.12 -8.13
C ARG A 47 -23.45 -0.56 -9.12
N CYS A 48 -22.43 -1.25 -8.63
CA CYS A 48 -21.47 -1.94 -9.49
C CYS A 48 -22.15 -3.15 -10.14
N ILE A 49 -22.14 -3.20 -11.47
CA ILE A 49 -22.74 -4.29 -12.26
C ILE A 49 -21.70 -5.28 -12.80
N GLY A 50 -20.42 -5.14 -12.42
CA GLY A 50 -19.37 -6.04 -12.87
C GLY A 50 -18.98 -5.90 -14.34
N CYS A 51 -19.26 -4.78 -15.02
CA CYS A 51 -19.02 -4.64 -16.47
C CYS A 51 -17.55 -4.60 -16.91
N ARG A 52 -16.59 -4.66 -15.99
CA ARG A 52 -15.13 -4.63 -16.22
C ARG A 52 -14.59 -3.41 -16.99
N LYS A 53 -15.41 -2.39 -17.28
CA LYS A 53 -14.95 -1.14 -17.93
C LYS A 53 -13.91 -0.37 -17.11
N CYS A 54 -13.89 -0.56 -15.79
CA CYS A 54 -12.84 -0.03 -14.93
C CYS A 54 -11.47 -0.70 -15.17
N GLU A 55 -11.44 -1.99 -15.53
CA GLU A 55 -10.22 -2.71 -15.91
C GLU A 55 -9.71 -2.23 -17.27
N GLU A 56 -10.61 -2.13 -18.25
CA GLU A 56 -10.30 -1.64 -19.59
C GLU A 56 -9.72 -0.22 -19.56
N ALA A 57 -10.37 0.70 -18.85
CA ALA A 57 -9.90 2.08 -18.73
C ALA A 57 -8.53 2.14 -18.02
N CYS A 58 -8.33 1.35 -16.97
CA CYS A 58 -7.07 1.31 -16.24
C CYS A 58 -5.94 0.76 -17.13
N ASN A 59 -6.19 -0.33 -17.86
CA ASN A 59 -5.25 -0.93 -18.80
C ASN A 59 -4.84 0.08 -19.88
N LYS A 60 -5.82 0.78 -20.48
CA LYS A 60 -5.56 1.83 -21.48
C LYS A 60 -4.72 2.99 -20.95
N VAL A 61 -5.09 3.56 -19.80
CA VAL A 61 -4.39 4.72 -19.23
C VAL A 61 -2.97 4.37 -18.81
N ASN A 62 -2.74 3.15 -18.30
CA ASN A 62 -1.42 2.70 -17.87
C ASN A 62 -0.64 1.99 -18.99
N GLN A 63 -1.19 1.89 -20.20
CA GLN A 63 -0.57 1.23 -21.36
C GLN A 63 -0.10 -0.18 -21.03
N LEU A 64 -0.93 -0.93 -20.30
CA LEU A 64 -0.62 -2.29 -19.88
C LEU A 64 -0.74 -3.27 -21.06
N PRO A 65 -0.10 -4.45 -21.00
CA PRO A 65 -0.27 -5.48 -22.00
C PRO A 65 -1.74 -5.86 -22.18
N ALA A 66 -2.07 -6.40 -23.36
CA ALA A 66 -3.39 -6.94 -23.61
C ALA A 66 -3.72 -8.03 -22.56
N PRO A 67 -4.95 -8.05 -22.02
CA PRO A 67 -5.34 -9.07 -21.05
C PRO A 67 -5.41 -10.45 -21.73
N GLU A 68 -5.20 -11.51 -20.95
CA GLU A 68 -5.32 -12.90 -21.44
C GLU A 68 -6.70 -13.19 -22.05
N LYS A 69 -7.75 -12.55 -21.51
CA LYS A 69 -9.10 -12.60 -22.03
C LYS A 69 -9.65 -11.20 -22.27
N PRO A 70 -10.45 -11.00 -23.32
CA PRO A 70 -11.16 -9.75 -23.57
C PRO A 70 -11.89 -9.20 -22.34
N PHE A 71 -12.05 -7.87 -22.24
CA PHE A 71 -12.71 -7.23 -21.10
C PHE A 71 -14.22 -7.50 -21.02
N ASP A 72 -14.84 -7.88 -22.14
CA ASP A 72 -16.24 -8.32 -22.24
C ASP A 72 -16.45 -9.80 -21.84
N ASP A 73 -15.38 -10.58 -21.68
CA ASP A 73 -15.47 -11.93 -21.09
C ASP A 73 -15.72 -11.81 -19.57
N LEU A 74 -16.96 -12.00 -19.15
CA LEU A 74 -17.38 -11.92 -17.74
C LEU A 74 -17.19 -13.23 -16.96
N THR A 75 -16.74 -14.31 -17.60
CA THR A 75 -16.44 -15.59 -16.91
C THR A 75 -15.31 -15.44 -15.89
N LEU A 76 -14.43 -14.46 -16.11
CA LEU A 76 -13.35 -14.12 -15.17
C LEU A 76 -13.82 -13.56 -13.83
N LEU A 77 -15.08 -13.15 -13.71
CA LEU A 77 -15.63 -12.61 -12.46
C LEU A 77 -15.98 -13.70 -11.45
N ASP A 78 -16.14 -14.95 -11.91
CA ASP A 78 -16.58 -16.06 -11.07
C ASP A 78 -15.45 -16.61 -10.18
N GLY A 79 -14.20 -16.30 -10.54
CA GLY A 79 -13.02 -16.51 -9.70
C GLY A 79 -12.64 -15.27 -8.88
N VAL A 80 -11.97 -15.49 -7.74
CA VAL A 80 -11.38 -14.39 -6.95
C VAL A 80 -10.00 -14.04 -7.51
N ARG A 81 -9.94 -13.02 -8.37
CA ARG A 81 -8.70 -12.50 -8.93
C ARG A 81 -8.03 -11.49 -8.00
N ARG A 82 -6.72 -11.33 -8.19
CA ARG A 82 -5.90 -10.27 -7.58
C ARG A 82 -5.26 -9.41 -8.67
N THR A 83 -4.81 -8.24 -8.29
CA THR A 83 -3.91 -7.44 -9.14
C THR A 83 -2.55 -8.12 -9.25
N ASP A 84 -1.87 -7.88 -10.36
CA ASP A 84 -0.54 -8.38 -10.69
C ASP A 84 0.29 -7.29 -11.39
N GLU A 85 1.45 -7.65 -11.92
CA GLU A 85 2.38 -6.72 -12.56
C GLU A 85 1.90 -6.17 -13.91
N LYS A 86 0.87 -6.78 -14.50
CA LYS A 86 0.25 -6.43 -15.79
C LYS A 86 -1.21 -5.95 -15.63
N THR A 87 -1.80 -6.09 -14.44
CA THR A 87 -3.21 -5.81 -14.15
C THR A 87 -3.37 -5.07 -12.83
N TYR A 88 -3.59 -3.74 -12.88
CA TYR A 88 -3.61 -2.89 -11.69
C TYR A 88 -4.97 -2.72 -11.02
N THR A 89 -6.04 -3.21 -11.66
CA THR A 89 -7.37 -3.26 -11.06
C THR A 89 -8.12 -4.48 -11.57
N VAL A 90 -8.88 -5.12 -10.69
CA VAL A 90 -9.74 -6.27 -11.03
C VAL A 90 -11.09 -6.13 -10.34
N ALA A 91 -12.16 -6.57 -10.98
CA ALA A 91 -13.48 -6.78 -10.39
C ALA A 91 -13.72 -8.26 -10.14
N ASN A 92 -14.30 -8.59 -9.00
CA ASN A 92 -14.67 -9.96 -8.63
C ASN A 92 -16.14 -10.00 -8.23
N ARG A 93 -16.82 -11.10 -8.56
CA ARG A 93 -18.20 -11.39 -8.15
C ARG A 93 -18.18 -12.14 -6.83
N PHE A 94 -19.03 -11.74 -5.90
CA PHE A 94 -19.25 -12.43 -4.63
C PHE A 94 -20.74 -12.72 -4.47
N SER A 95 -21.06 -13.93 -3.99
CA SER A 95 -22.40 -14.22 -3.49
C SER A 95 -22.63 -13.44 -2.20
N ASN A 96 -23.83 -12.88 -2.04
CA ASN A 96 -24.22 -12.18 -0.82
C ASN A 96 -24.97 -13.09 0.17
N GLY A 97 -24.99 -14.41 -0.06
CA GLY A 97 -25.64 -15.39 0.81
C GLY A 97 -27.17 -15.39 0.74
N SER A 98 -27.77 -14.64 -0.20
CA SER A 98 -29.21 -14.64 -0.48
C SER A 98 -29.46 -14.95 -1.96
N ASP A 99 -30.71 -15.27 -2.33
CA ASP A 99 -31.14 -15.46 -3.73
C ASP A 99 -31.15 -14.17 -4.55
N THR A 100 -30.61 -13.07 -4.02
CA THR A 100 -30.54 -11.78 -4.72
C THR A 100 -29.29 -11.68 -5.60
N SER A 101 -29.25 -10.64 -6.43
CA SER A 101 -28.15 -10.36 -7.34
C SER A 101 -26.77 -10.34 -6.64
N PRO A 102 -25.71 -10.85 -7.29
CA PRO A 102 -24.38 -10.87 -6.71
C PRO A 102 -23.83 -9.46 -6.47
N VAL A 103 -22.85 -9.36 -5.58
CA VAL A 103 -22.11 -8.11 -5.32
C VAL A 103 -20.79 -8.13 -6.07
N TYR A 104 -20.47 -7.03 -6.74
CA TYR A 104 -19.20 -6.89 -7.47
C TYR A 104 -18.27 -5.95 -6.71
N VAL A 105 -17.08 -6.46 -6.38
CA VAL A 105 -16.08 -5.70 -5.63
C VAL A 105 -14.85 -5.49 -6.49
N LYS A 106 -14.47 -4.23 -6.64
CA LYS A 106 -13.24 -3.81 -7.32
C LYS A 106 -12.08 -3.84 -6.34
N LYS A 107 -10.97 -4.45 -6.73
CA LYS A 107 -9.70 -4.47 -6.02
C LYS A 107 -8.65 -3.65 -6.79
N GLN A 108 -8.09 -2.64 -6.15
CA GLN A 108 -7.06 -1.74 -6.67
C GLN A 108 -6.26 -1.09 -5.52
N CYS A 109 -5.27 -0.26 -5.83
CA CYS A 109 -4.59 0.55 -4.81
C CYS A 109 -5.58 1.49 -4.10
N ASN A 110 -5.58 1.48 -2.76
CA ASN A 110 -6.40 2.38 -1.95
C ASN A 110 -5.77 3.74 -1.68
N HIS A 111 -4.53 3.98 -2.13
CA HIS A 111 -3.76 5.19 -1.84
C HIS A 111 -3.85 5.62 -0.37
N CYS A 112 -3.58 4.67 0.54
CA CYS A 112 -3.75 4.79 1.99
C CYS A 112 -3.21 6.12 2.54
N LEU A 113 -3.87 6.63 3.59
CA LEU A 113 -3.46 7.86 4.28
C LEU A 113 -2.01 7.76 4.79
N GLU A 114 -1.73 6.66 5.48
CA GLU A 114 -0.41 6.25 5.97
C GLU A 114 0.03 4.97 5.24
N PRO A 115 0.62 5.10 4.04
CA PRO A 115 0.90 3.95 3.18
C PRO A 115 2.10 3.13 3.68
N ALA A 116 1.83 1.97 4.27
CA ALA A 116 2.85 1.03 4.72
C ALA A 116 3.83 0.61 3.60
N CYS A 117 3.38 0.54 2.34
CA CYS A 117 4.24 0.29 1.19
C CYS A 117 5.27 1.40 0.95
N ALA A 118 4.94 2.67 1.25
CA ALA A 118 5.90 3.77 1.17
C ALA A 118 6.85 3.77 2.37
N SER A 119 6.34 3.52 3.57
CA SER A 119 7.15 3.41 4.78
C SER A 119 8.19 2.28 4.70
N ALA A 120 7.85 1.16 4.07
CA ALA A 120 8.76 0.03 3.88
C ALA A 120 9.79 0.22 2.75
N CYS A 121 9.61 1.20 1.87
CA CYS A 121 10.48 1.40 0.71
C CYS A 121 11.68 2.29 1.06
N PHE A 122 12.83 1.67 1.37
CA PHE A 122 14.05 2.38 1.75
C PHE A 122 14.64 3.28 0.64
N VAL A 123 14.36 2.98 -0.62
CA VAL A 123 14.76 3.80 -1.80
C VAL A 123 13.75 4.89 -2.15
N LYS A 124 12.64 5.01 -1.40
CA LYS A 124 11.58 6.01 -1.63
C LYS A 124 10.98 5.98 -3.05
N ALA A 125 10.89 4.80 -3.65
CA ALA A 125 10.20 4.59 -4.93
C ALA A 125 8.68 4.82 -4.81
N PHE A 126 8.11 4.70 -3.61
CA PHE A 126 6.71 5.01 -3.31
C PHE A 126 6.64 6.31 -2.51
N GLN A 127 5.73 7.22 -2.86
CA GLN A 127 5.59 8.51 -2.19
C GLN A 127 4.13 8.90 -2.02
N LYS A 128 3.75 9.39 -0.83
CA LYS A 128 2.44 10.02 -0.60
C LYS A 128 2.51 11.47 -1.07
N THR A 129 1.62 11.83 -1.98
CA THR A 129 1.50 13.20 -2.51
C THR A 129 0.47 14.01 -1.74
N LYS A 130 0.55 15.34 -1.87
CA LYS A 130 -0.43 16.28 -1.28
C LYS A 130 -1.85 16.10 -1.79
N THR A 131 -2.03 15.54 -2.99
CA THR A 131 -3.36 15.25 -3.57
C THR A 131 -3.99 13.98 -3.00
N GLY A 132 -3.28 13.23 -2.16
CA GLY A 132 -3.76 11.98 -1.56
C GLY A 132 -3.29 10.73 -2.30
N ALA A 133 -2.76 10.85 -3.53
CA ALA A 133 -2.25 9.69 -4.24
C ALA A 133 -0.93 9.20 -3.64
N VAL A 134 -0.80 7.88 -3.46
CA VAL A 134 0.49 7.20 -3.35
C VAL A 134 1.01 6.92 -4.76
N ILE A 135 2.06 7.60 -5.20
CA ILE A 135 2.66 7.44 -6.54
C ILE A 135 3.85 6.48 -6.51
N TYR A 136 4.25 5.99 -7.67
CA TYR A 136 5.38 5.07 -7.82
C TYR A 136 6.36 5.50 -8.91
N ASN A 137 7.65 5.56 -8.56
CA ASN A 137 8.74 5.80 -9.49
C ASN A 137 9.55 4.51 -9.70
N ALA A 138 9.33 3.88 -10.86
CA ALA A 138 9.98 2.63 -11.24
C ALA A 138 11.51 2.75 -11.40
N SER A 139 12.06 3.95 -11.67
CA SER A 139 13.51 4.12 -11.86
C SER A 139 14.31 4.02 -10.56
N LEU A 140 13.65 4.20 -9.41
CA LEU A 140 14.26 4.05 -8.08
C LEU A 140 14.13 2.64 -7.51
N CYS A 141 13.28 1.80 -8.11
CA CYS A 141 12.94 0.51 -7.55
C CYS A 141 14.07 -0.49 -7.73
N VAL A 142 14.51 -1.07 -6.61
CA VAL A 142 15.53 -2.13 -6.56
C VAL A 142 14.93 -3.54 -6.44
N GLY A 143 13.61 -3.68 -6.54
CA GLY A 143 12.97 -5.00 -6.57
C GLY A 143 13.03 -5.79 -5.25
N CYS A 144 13.25 -5.15 -4.10
CA CYS A 144 13.39 -5.82 -2.79
C CYS A 144 12.09 -6.45 -2.23
N ARG A 145 10.93 -6.17 -2.84
CA ARG A 145 9.61 -6.75 -2.52
C ARG A 145 9.03 -6.47 -1.13
N TYR A 146 9.69 -5.69 -0.26
CA TYR A 146 9.16 -5.37 1.07
C TYR A 146 7.81 -4.66 1.03
N CYS A 147 7.58 -3.82 0.01
CA CYS A 147 6.30 -3.16 -0.20
C CYS A 147 5.14 -4.13 -0.49
N MET A 148 5.41 -5.34 -1.01
CA MET A 148 4.40 -6.37 -1.23
C MET A 148 3.89 -6.92 0.11
N ILE A 149 4.81 -7.21 1.03
CA ILE A 149 4.50 -7.72 2.37
C ILE A 149 3.85 -6.64 3.23
N ALA A 150 4.33 -5.40 3.12
CA ALA A 150 3.81 -4.28 3.90
C ALA A 150 2.39 -3.86 3.48
N CYS A 151 1.97 -4.12 2.24
CA CYS A 151 0.65 -3.71 1.76
C CYS A 151 -0.43 -4.68 2.27
N PRO A 152 -1.36 -4.25 3.15
CA PRO A 152 -2.41 -5.13 3.67
C PRO A 152 -3.40 -5.59 2.60
N PHE A 153 -3.42 -4.91 1.46
CA PHE A 153 -4.31 -5.20 0.33
C PHE A 153 -3.65 -6.05 -0.77
N ASN A 154 -2.35 -6.39 -0.63
CA ASN A 154 -1.58 -7.17 -1.60
C ASN A 154 -1.58 -6.56 -3.02
N ILE A 155 -1.43 -5.22 -3.12
CA ILE A 155 -1.53 -4.50 -4.39
C ILE A 155 -0.22 -4.50 -5.20
N PRO A 156 0.95 -4.14 -4.62
CA PRO A 156 2.20 -4.20 -5.38
C PRO A 156 2.49 -5.66 -5.80
N ALA A 157 2.87 -5.85 -7.05
CA ALA A 157 3.17 -7.17 -7.63
C ALA A 157 4.56 -7.15 -8.27
N TYR A 158 5.23 -8.28 -8.40
CA TYR A 158 6.62 -8.33 -8.86
C TYR A 158 6.74 -8.93 -10.26
N GLU A 159 7.60 -8.35 -11.10
CA GLU A 159 7.96 -8.89 -12.41
C GLU A 159 8.85 -10.14 -12.24
N TYR A 160 8.24 -11.33 -12.20
CA TYR A 160 9.01 -12.59 -12.11
C TYR A 160 9.67 -12.99 -13.44
N ASP A 161 9.12 -12.54 -14.56
CA ASP A 161 9.58 -12.91 -15.91
C ASP A 161 10.77 -12.06 -16.40
N ASN A 162 11.17 -11.01 -15.68
CA ASN A 162 12.30 -10.14 -16.04
C ASN A 162 13.56 -10.54 -15.25
N ALA A 163 14.52 -11.21 -15.90
CA ALA A 163 15.73 -11.67 -15.22
C ALA A 163 16.74 -10.56 -14.90
N PHE A 164 16.77 -9.47 -15.68
CA PHE A 164 17.87 -8.50 -15.61
C PHE A 164 17.55 -7.27 -14.77
N SER A 165 16.29 -6.85 -14.75
CA SER A 165 15.86 -5.63 -14.05
C SER A 165 14.44 -5.74 -13.49
N PRO A 166 14.12 -6.80 -12.73
CA PRO A 166 12.76 -7.00 -12.24
C PRO A 166 12.38 -5.95 -11.21
N ARG A 167 11.21 -5.36 -11.39
CA ARG A 167 10.66 -4.35 -10.50
C ARG A 167 9.39 -4.85 -9.84
N VAL A 168 9.05 -4.19 -8.75
CA VAL A 168 7.66 -4.23 -8.26
C VAL A 168 6.85 -3.26 -9.11
N MET A 169 5.63 -3.62 -9.49
CA MET A 169 4.75 -2.85 -10.36
C MET A 169 3.50 -2.42 -9.61
N LYS A 170 3.01 -1.24 -10.00
CA LYS A 170 1.83 -0.54 -9.50
C LYS A 170 1.49 0.57 -10.51
N CYS A 171 0.25 1.04 -10.52
CA CYS A 171 -0.14 2.25 -11.25
C CYS A 171 0.78 3.44 -10.90
N THR A 172 1.18 4.22 -11.89
CA THR A 172 2.06 5.39 -11.70
C THR A 172 1.35 6.53 -10.99
#